data_AF-A3IV64-F1
#
_entry.id   AF-A3IV64-F1
#
_cell.length_a   1.000
_cell.length_b   1.000
_cell.length_c   1.000
_cell.angle_alpha   90.00
_cell.angle_beta   90.00
_cell.angle_gamma   90.00
#
_symmetry.space_group_name_H-M   'P 1'
#
loop_
_entity.id
_entity.type
_entity.pdbx_description
1 polymer ?
#
loop_
_entity_poly.entity_id
_entity_poly.type
_entity_poly.pdbx_seq_one_letter_code
_entity_poly.pdbx_strand_id
1 'polypeptide(L)'
;MFLLNINPIRMSYGLNWGVAFSLFLLTTAGCSSLRTRLSRTASDWRNRTAEISCYSGGKLIYSGKTDGKVFSESNSDGYTFISAEDKKLKEVSGDCVIKYD
;
A
#
# COMPACT_ATOMS: atom_id res chain seq x y z
N MET A 1 -6.63 62.21 -47.54
CA MET A 1 -5.45 62.36 -46.67
C MET A 1 -5.64 61.43 -45.48
N PHE A 2 -4.98 60.27 -45.53
CA PHE A 2 -5.09 59.19 -44.54
C PHE A 2 -4.22 59.56 -43.34
N LEU A 3 -4.81 59.78 -42.17
CA LEU A 3 -4.06 59.93 -40.92
C LEU A 3 -3.74 58.53 -40.39
N LEU A 4 -2.47 58.15 -40.50
CA LEU A 4 -1.91 56.93 -39.91
C LEU A 4 -1.99 57.01 -38.39
N ASN A 5 -2.90 56.23 -37.82
CA ASN A 5 -3.00 55.95 -36.39
C ASN A 5 -1.91 54.94 -36.03
N ILE A 6 -0.79 55.42 -35.50
CA ILE A 6 0.32 54.58 -35.03
C ILE A 6 0.04 54.26 -33.56
N ASN A 7 -0.57 53.11 -33.29
CA ASN A 7 -0.69 52.58 -31.92
C ASN A 7 0.52 51.69 -31.61
N PRO A 8 1.23 51.92 -30.50
CA PRO A 8 2.41 51.16 -30.16
C PRO A 8 2.03 49.73 -29.77
N ILE A 9 2.76 48.80 -30.40
CA ILE A 9 2.84 47.37 -30.13
C ILE A 9 2.89 47.12 -28.61
N ARG A 10 1.76 46.71 -28.03
CA ARG A 10 1.73 46.09 -26.70
C ARG A 10 1.97 44.59 -26.86
N MET A 11 3.25 44.30 -26.92
CA MET A 11 3.85 42.98 -26.88
C MET A 11 3.60 42.34 -25.51
N SER A 12 2.49 41.61 -25.37
CA SER A 12 2.19 40.80 -24.19
C SER A 12 2.46 39.33 -24.47
N TYR A 13 3.73 38.98 -24.69
CA TYR A 13 4.19 37.59 -24.60
C TYR A 13 4.37 37.22 -23.13
N GLY A 14 3.25 37.12 -22.40
CA GLY A 14 3.20 36.54 -21.06
C GLY A 14 3.16 35.02 -21.18
N LEU A 15 4.26 34.46 -21.70
CA LEU A 15 4.49 33.04 -21.86
C LEU A 15 4.49 32.41 -20.45
N ASN A 16 3.33 31.90 -20.02
CA ASN A 16 3.07 31.35 -18.69
C ASN A 16 3.68 29.94 -18.55
N TRP A 17 4.98 29.80 -18.83
CA TRP A 17 5.72 28.54 -18.80
C TRP A 17 6.18 28.16 -17.38
N GLY A 18 6.18 29.09 -16.43
CA GLY A 18 6.57 28.82 -15.05
C GLY A 18 5.57 27.96 -14.27
N VAL A 19 4.28 28.03 -14.60
CA VAL A 19 3.22 27.31 -13.87
C VAL A 19 3.09 25.86 -14.35
N ALA A 20 3.34 25.60 -15.64
CA ALA A 20 3.27 24.27 -16.21
C ALA A 20 4.42 23.36 -15.73
N PHE A 21 5.61 23.93 -15.54
CA PHE A 21 6.78 23.15 -15.10
C PHE A 21 6.74 22.79 -13.61
N SER A 22 6.13 23.65 -12.79
CA SER A 22 6.01 23.42 -11.33
C SER A 22 4.97 22.33 -11.01
N LEU A 23 3.96 22.13 -11.86
CA LEU A 23 2.93 21.10 -11.68
C LEU A 23 3.40 19.68 -12.08
N PHE A 24 4.48 19.57 -12.87
CA PHE A 24 4.97 18.28 -13.38
C PHE A 24 5.89 17.53 -12.39
N LEU A 25 6.41 18.21 -11.36
CA LEU A 25 7.32 17.61 -10.37
C LEU A 25 6.61 16.90 -9.21
N LEU A 26 5.30 17.07 -9.04
CA LEU A 26 4.52 16.47 -7.95
C LEU A 26 3.92 15.10 -8.30
N THR A 27 4.02 14.65 -9.55
CA THR A 27 3.31 13.43 -10.01
C THR A 27 4.15 12.15 -10.01
N THR A 28 5.47 12.22 -9.86
CA THR A 28 6.34 11.03 -10.04
C THR A 28 6.89 10.40 -8.77
N ALA A 29 6.72 11.04 -7.59
CA ALA A 29 7.40 10.59 -6.37
C ALA A 29 6.58 9.65 -5.44
N GLY A 30 5.33 9.27 -5.76
CA GLY A 30 4.43 8.74 -4.71
C GLY A 30 3.61 7.47 -4.95
N CYS A 31 3.60 6.85 -6.14
CA CYS A 31 2.51 5.91 -6.45
C CYS A 31 2.78 4.42 -6.19
N SER A 32 4.04 3.98 -6.08
CA SER A 32 4.34 2.53 -6.09
C SER A 32 4.20 1.84 -4.74
N SER A 33 4.49 2.51 -3.61
CA SER A 33 4.43 1.90 -2.27
C SER A 33 3.09 2.07 -1.56
N LEU A 34 2.33 3.11 -1.91
CA LEU A 34 0.99 3.34 -1.36
C LEU A 34 -0.02 2.32 -1.93
N ARG A 35 0.06 1.97 -3.22
CA ARG A 35 -0.86 0.99 -3.84
C ARG A 35 -0.76 -0.39 -3.19
N THR A 36 0.45 -0.88 -2.89
CA THR A 36 0.63 -2.19 -2.25
C THR A 36 0.16 -2.19 -0.79
N ARG A 37 0.36 -1.07 -0.07
CA ARG A 37 -0.20 -0.89 1.28
C ARG A 37 -1.72 -0.77 1.26
N LEU A 38 -2.29 0.05 0.37
CA LEU A 38 -3.74 0.16 0.22
C LEU A 38 -4.37 -1.15 -0.24
N SER A 39 -3.77 -1.91 -1.15
CA SER A 39 -4.29 -3.23 -1.54
C SER A 39 -4.28 -4.24 -0.39
N ARG A 40 -3.31 -4.16 0.53
CA ARG A 40 -3.32 -4.95 1.79
C ARG A 40 -4.31 -4.42 2.83
N THR A 41 -4.67 -3.14 2.78
CA THR A 41 -5.60 -2.49 3.72
C THR A 41 -7.05 -2.48 3.22
N ALA A 42 -7.29 -2.51 1.91
CA ALA A 42 -8.60 -2.47 1.27
C ALA A 42 -9.30 -3.83 1.26
N SER A 43 -8.56 -4.92 1.41
CA SER A 43 -9.12 -6.15 1.97
C SER A 43 -9.46 -5.82 3.42
N ASP A 44 -10.69 -5.44 3.75
CA ASP A 44 -11.13 -5.28 5.13
C ASP A 44 -11.12 -6.66 5.83
N TRP A 45 -9.92 -7.08 6.25
CA TRP A 45 -9.59 -8.33 6.92
C TRP A 45 -9.89 -8.30 8.41
N ARG A 46 -10.61 -7.26 8.88
CA ARG A 46 -10.97 -7.04 10.27
C ARG A 46 -11.78 -8.24 10.77
N ASN A 47 -11.07 -9.18 11.38
CA ASN A 47 -11.58 -10.36 12.07
C ASN A 47 -12.07 -11.54 11.21
N ARG A 48 -11.49 -11.77 10.03
CA ARG A 48 -11.76 -13.03 9.32
C ARG A 48 -10.89 -14.15 9.85
N THR A 49 -11.49 -15.32 10.06
CA THR A 49 -10.77 -16.56 10.33
C THR A 49 -9.89 -16.90 9.14
N ALA A 50 -8.74 -17.53 9.39
CA ALA A 50 -7.83 -17.97 8.36
C ALA A 50 -7.36 -19.39 8.63
N GLU A 51 -6.98 -20.10 7.58
CA GLU A 51 -6.15 -21.29 7.69
C GLU A 51 -4.68 -20.86 7.61
N ILE A 52 -3.87 -21.27 8.57
CA ILE A 52 -2.43 -20.97 8.62
C ILE A 52 -1.63 -22.28 8.53
N SER A 53 -0.60 -22.28 7.71
CA SER A 53 0.37 -23.38 7.60
C SER A 53 1.78 -22.81 7.58
N CYS A 54 2.59 -23.19 8.56
CA CYS A 54 3.94 -22.67 8.75
C CYS A 54 5.00 -23.76 8.52
N TYR A 55 6.11 -23.35 7.92
CA TYR A 55 7.20 -24.22 7.52
C TYR A 55 8.53 -23.73 8.09
N SER A 56 9.43 -24.67 8.36
CA SER A 56 10.84 -24.39 8.71
C SER A 56 11.74 -25.36 7.95
N GLY A 57 12.67 -24.83 7.16
CA GLY A 57 13.53 -25.65 6.28
C GLY A 57 12.74 -26.50 5.28
N GLY A 58 11.58 -26.02 4.82
CA GLY A 58 10.67 -26.74 3.90
C GLY A 58 9.79 -27.81 4.56
N LYS A 59 9.87 -28.01 5.88
CA LYS A 59 9.02 -28.96 6.61
C LYS A 59 7.89 -28.23 7.32
N LEU A 60 6.68 -28.80 7.26
CA LEU A 60 5.52 -28.27 7.98
C LEU A 60 5.75 -28.41 9.49
N ILE A 61 5.71 -27.28 10.21
CA ILE A 61 5.88 -27.22 11.67
C ILE A 61 4.58 -26.91 12.40
N TYR A 62 3.64 -26.24 11.72
CA TYR A 62 2.33 -25.92 12.28
C TYR A 62 1.28 -25.84 11.17
N SER A 63 0.07 -26.33 11.44
CA SER A 63 -1.10 -26.16 10.59
C SER A 63 -2.34 -26.06 11.47
N GLY A 64 -3.23 -25.12 11.17
CA GLY A 64 -4.45 -24.95 11.95
C GLY A 64 -5.34 -23.81 11.46
N LYS A 65 -6.47 -23.64 12.14
CA LYS A 65 -7.43 -22.55 11.88
C LYS A 65 -7.32 -21.48 12.96
N THR A 66 -7.36 -20.23 12.54
CA THR A 66 -7.31 -19.05 13.42
C THR A 66 -8.71 -18.54 13.71
N ASP A 67 -8.89 -18.01 14.91
CA ASP A 67 -10.10 -17.30 15.32
C ASP A 67 -9.90 -15.81 15.11
N GLY A 68 -10.25 -15.34 13.92
CA GLY A 68 -9.97 -13.98 13.47
C GLY A 68 -8.59 -13.83 12.85
N LYS A 69 -8.10 -12.58 12.87
CA LYS A 69 -7.01 -12.15 11.99
C LYS A 69 -5.63 -12.53 12.52
N VAL A 70 -4.74 -12.93 11.61
CA VAL A 70 -3.31 -13.14 11.90
C VAL A 70 -2.56 -11.81 11.88
N PHE A 71 -1.77 -11.58 12.92
CA PHE A 71 -0.89 -10.41 13.03
C PHE A 71 0.53 -10.83 12.65
N SER A 72 1.11 -10.14 11.66
CA SER A 72 2.53 -10.21 11.36
C SER A 72 3.23 -9.06 12.07
N GLU A 73 4.23 -9.37 12.89
CA GLU A 73 5.09 -8.34 13.49
C GLU A 73 5.90 -7.68 12.37
N SER A 74 6.01 -6.35 12.34
CA SER A 74 6.77 -5.68 11.26
C SER A 74 8.29 -5.82 11.39
N ASN A 75 8.77 -6.19 12.58
CA ASN A 75 10.18 -6.30 12.93
C ASN A 75 10.61 -7.74 13.27
N SER A 76 9.77 -8.74 13.01
CA SER A 76 10.06 -10.14 13.29
C SER A 76 9.45 -11.04 12.22
N ASP A 77 10.11 -12.15 11.91
CA ASP A 77 9.61 -13.21 11.01
C ASP A 77 8.55 -14.10 11.68
N GLY A 78 7.83 -13.52 12.64
CA GLY A 78 6.85 -14.17 13.51
C GLY A 78 5.42 -13.78 13.17
N TYR A 79 4.53 -14.74 13.31
CA TYR A 79 3.09 -14.58 13.15
C TYR A 79 2.37 -14.93 14.45
N THR A 80 1.50 -14.03 14.88
CA THR A 80 0.73 -14.15 16.11
C THR A 80 -0.77 -14.20 15.80
N PHE A 81 -1.47 -15.17 16.38
CA PHE A 81 -2.91 -15.38 16.14
C PHE A 81 -3.57 -16.09 17.32
N ILE A 82 -4.90 -15.97 17.42
CA ILE A 82 -5.70 -16.80 18.31
C ILE A 82 -6.05 -18.10 17.57
N SER A 83 -5.78 -19.25 18.18
CA SER A 83 -6.13 -20.55 17.61
C SER A 83 -7.60 -20.86 17.85
N ALA A 84 -8.31 -21.32 16.81
CA ALA A 84 -9.74 -21.62 16.89
C ALA A 84 -10.04 -22.87 17.74
N GLU A 85 -9.06 -23.78 17.87
CA GLU A 85 -9.16 -25.05 18.59
C GLU A 85 -9.20 -24.86 20.11
N ASP A 86 -8.25 -24.08 20.64
CA ASP A 86 -8.01 -23.94 22.08
C ASP A 86 -8.23 -22.51 22.59
N LYS A 87 -8.58 -21.57 21.71
CA LYS A 87 -8.80 -20.15 22.01
C LYS A 87 -7.60 -19.47 22.69
N LYS A 88 -6.40 -19.99 22.45
CA LYS A 88 -5.14 -19.45 22.99
C LYS A 88 -4.41 -18.62 21.96
N LEU A 89 -3.66 -17.63 22.45
CA LEU A 89 -2.67 -16.90 21.66
C LEU A 89 -1.51 -17.84 21.31
N LYS A 90 -1.21 -17.95 20.02
CA LYS A 90 -0.08 -18.70 19.48
C LYS A 90 0.81 -17.76 18.69
N GLU A 91 2.11 -17.95 18.86
CA GLU A 91 3.16 -17.29 18.09
C GLU A 91 3.97 -18.36 17.39
N VAL A 92 4.17 -18.20 16.08
CA VAL A 92 4.96 -19.13 15.27
C VAL A 92 5.95 -18.32 14.44
N SER A 93 7.22 -18.70 14.51
CA SER A 93 8.29 -18.15 13.68
C SER A 93 8.57 -19.07 12.50
N GLY A 94 8.68 -18.51 11.30
CA GLY A 94 8.99 -19.25 10.08
C GLY A 94 8.20 -18.80 8.85
N ASP A 95 8.27 -19.60 7.80
CA ASP A 95 7.60 -19.32 6.54
C ASP A 95 6.14 -19.75 6.62
N CYS A 96 5.22 -18.80 6.82
CA CYS A 96 3.79 -19.09 6.95
C CYS A 96 2.98 -18.70 5.71
N VAL A 97 2.12 -19.61 5.28
CA VAL A 97 1.06 -19.36 4.29
C VAL A 97 -0.25 -19.17 5.04
N ILE A 98 -0.90 -18.02 4.86
CA ILE A 98 -2.16 -17.65 5.52
C ILE A 98 -3.23 -17.47 4.45
N LYS A 99 -4.30 -18.27 4.54
CA LYS A 99 -5.45 -18.24 3.63
C LYS A 99 -6.67 -17.72 4.39
N TYR A 100 -7.14 -16.53 4.03
CA TYR A 100 -8.37 -15.95 4.59
C TYR A 100 -9.61 -16.45 3.83
N ASP A 101 -10.67 -16.76 4.56
CA ASP A 101 -12.02 -17.00 4.03
C ASP A 101 -12.72 -15.68 3.63
#